data_AF-A0A9D5KXL5-F1
#
_entry.id   AF-A0A9D5KXL5-F1
#
_cell.length_a   1.000
_cell.length_b   1.000
_cell.length_c   1.000
_cell.angle_alpha   90.00
_cell.angle_beta   90.00
_cell.angle_gamma   90.00
#
_symmetry.space_group_name_H-M   'P 1'
#
loop_
_entity.id
_entity.type
_entity.pdbx_description
1 polymer ?
#
loop_
_entity_poly.entity_id
_entity_poly.type
_entity_poly.pdbx_seq_one_letter_code
_entity_poly.pdbx_strand_id
1 'polypeptide(L)'
;MKIYRKLLFCFTVAAVAFVGLAQVENAGGVRRRSDRDKKNTQQQGAVTERMQGFFTQKAPHDADLAYMREIYRQLDLSKPENTPLYYPEDVVDGQKNLFRLILDLVVSGQLPAYEYLDGREVFTDDYKINVPEMLDRFGIYYTEGRGNGAKGKYVIEEADVPTTQVLNYYIVEKWEFDRRSNQMKTRVEAICPVLNRISDFGGDTRYPMFWVKYDQLRPHLASQYVFLNDDNNLAQYSIDDYFNLGMYKGDIYKTRNLRNLSMNQMYPDPDDLARAQDSIDNRLRSYGKNLWVPTREEYLAQREREEEIAKAIAAGDTIPDRTVVSDDSGVTQAKKAKPRKTTRKRATAKKPKVSSGGSSSSGPNSSAAKSVRRRKR
;
A
#
# COMPACT_ATOMS: atom_id res chain seq x y z
N MET A 1 -17.05 66.20 40.74
CA MET A 1 -18.32 65.43 40.62
C MET A 1 -18.73 65.09 39.18
N LYS A 2 -19.11 66.04 38.30
CA LYS A 2 -19.74 65.70 36.99
C LYS A 2 -18.86 64.94 35.98
N ILE A 3 -17.53 65.13 36.00
CA ILE A 3 -16.60 64.51 35.02
C ILE A 3 -16.37 63.01 35.33
N TYR A 4 -16.09 62.66 36.60
CA TYR A 4 -15.94 61.27 37.03
C TYR A 4 -17.14 60.40 36.68
N ARG A 5 -18.36 60.94 36.77
CA ARG A 5 -19.59 60.22 36.42
C ARG A 5 -19.69 59.88 34.92
N LYS A 6 -19.08 60.67 34.03
CA LYS A 6 -18.97 60.36 32.59
C LYS A 6 -17.85 59.35 32.31
N LEU A 7 -16.68 59.51 32.93
CA LEU A 7 -15.56 58.57 32.79
C LEU A 7 -15.94 57.15 33.24
N LEU A 8 -16.63 57.02 34.38
CA LEU A 8 -17.08 55.73 34.91
C LEU A 8 -18.10 55.07 33.97
N PHE A 9 -19.01 55.86 33.38
CA PHE A 9 -19.98 55.37 32.38
C PHE A 9 -19.30 54.88 31.09
N CYS A 10 -18.31 55.62 30.58
CA CYS A 10 -17.50 55.18 29.44
C CYS A 10 -16.73 53.88 29.74
N PHE A 11 -16.17 53.74 30.94
CA PHE A 11 -15.48 52.51 31.37
C PHE A 11 -16.44 51.31 31.44
N THR A 12 -17.66 51.48 31.95
CA THR A 12 -18.66 50.41 31.98
C THR A 12 -19.12 49.99 30.58
N VAL A 13 -19.26 50.93 29.63
CA VAL A 13 -19.62 50.61 28.24
C VAL A 13 -18.47 49.87 27.54
N ALA A 14 -17.21 50.27 27.77
CA ALA A 14 -16.04 49.57 27.24
C ALA A 14 -15.91 48.14 27.79
N ALA A 15 -16.18 47.94 29.09
CA ALA A 15 -16.15 46.61 29.70
C ALA A 15 -17.22 45.66 29.13
N VAL A 16 -18.45 46.15 28.92
CA VAL A 16 -19.53 45.35 28.30
C VAL A 16 -19.22 45.02 26.84
N ALA A 17 -18.60 45.93 26.09
CA ALA A 17 -18.16 45.68 24.71
C ALA A 17 -17.06 44.60 24.63
N PHE A 18 -16.16 44.52 25.61
CA PHE A 18 -15.11 43.48 25.65
C PHE A 18 -15.63 42.08 25.97
N VAL A 19 -16.68 41.96 26.81
CA VAL A 19 -17.30 40.66 27.11
C VAL A 19 -18.01 40.06 25.89
N GLY A 20 -18.54 40.91 24.99
CA GLY A 20 -19.21 40.48 23.75
C GLY A 20 -18.33 39.80 22.70
N LEU A 21 -16.99 39.83 22.83
CA LEU A 21 -16.05 39.18 21.91
C LEU A 21 -15.43 37.89 22.47
N ALA A 22 -15.80 37.47 23.68
CA ALA A 22 -15.22 36.34 24.39
C ALA A 22 -16.19 35.15 24.57
N GLN A 23 -17.00 34.84 23.55
CA GLN A 23 -17.72 33.58 23.45
C GLN A 23 -17.36 32.82 22.16
N VAL A 24 -16.27 32.04 22.24
CA VAL A 24 -16.04 30.93 21.30
C VAL A 24 -16.92 29.77 21.76
N GLU A 25 -18.17 29.75 21.31
CA GLU A 25 -19.07 28.63 21.57
C GLU A 25 -18.68 27.42 20.70
N ASN A 26 -18.02 26.44 21.31
CA ASN A 26 -17.96 25.06 20.82
C ASN A 26 -19.35 24.39 20.99
N ALA A 27 -20.36 24.95 20.33
CA ALA A 27 -21.71 24.41 20.25
C ALA A 27 -21.99 23.99 18.81
N GLY A 28 -22.28 22.71 18.60
CA GLY A 28 -22.61 22.12 17.29
C GLY A 28 -23.98 22.56 16.76
N GLY A 29 -24.14 23.85 16.46
CA GLY A 29 -25.36 24.41 15.90
C GLY A 29 -25.54 24.04 14.42
N VAL A 30 -26.68 23.43 14.08
CA VAL A 30 -27.07 23.16 12.69
C VAL A 30 -27.40 24.49 12.00
N ARG A 31 -26.40 25.10 11.34
CA ARG A 31 -26.59 26.31 10.53
C ARG A 31 -27.35 25.97 9.24
N ARG A 32 -28.41 26.71 8.94
CA ARG A 32 -29.04 26.68 7.61
C ARG A 32 -28.04 27.22 6.58
N ARG A 33 -27.69 26.41 5.57
CA ARG A 33 -26.75 26.79 4.50
C ARG A 33 -27.25 28.03 3.76
N SER A 34 -26.41 29.05 3.69
CA SER A 34 -26.63 30.23 2.85
C SER A 34 -26.38 29.91 1.38
N ASP A 35 -26.86 30.75 0.45
CA ASP A 35 -26.56 30.58 -0.97
C ASP A 35 -25.06 30.80 -1.28
N ARG A 36 -24.31 31.45 -0.39
CA ARG A 36 -22.85 31.53 -0.46
C ARG A 36 -22.19 30.18 -0.16
N ASP A 37 -22.73 29.38 0.76
CA ASP A 37 -22.27 28.02 1.06
C ASP A 37 -22.57 27.05 -0.09
N LYS A 38 -23.72 27.22 -0.76
CA LYS A 38 -24.04 26.47 -1.99
C LYS A 38 -23.01 26.73 -3.09
N LYS A 39 -22.56 27.99 -3.26
CA LYS A 39 -21.54 28.35 -4.25
C LYS A 39 -20.16 27.76 -3.94
N ASN A 40 -19.81 27.57 -2.65
CA ASN A 40 -18.58 26.86 -2.27
C ASN A 40 -18.69 25.33 -2.49
N THR A 41 -19.91 24.79 -2.41
CA THR A 41 -20.21 23.37 -2.71
C THR A 41 -20.06 23.05 -4.21
N GLN A 42 -20.02 24.04 -5.09
CA GLN A 42 -19.84 23.86 -6.54
C GLN A 42 -18.37 23.69 -7.00
N GLN A 43 -17.39 23.70 -6.09
CA GLN A 43 -16.03 23.24 -6.43
C GLN A 43 -15.96 21.71 -6.37
N GLN A 44 -16.48 21.06 -7.41
CA GLN A 44 -16.18 19.65 -7.67
C GLN A 44 -14.65 19.48 -7.77
N GLY A 45 -14.07 18.59 -6.97
CA GLY A 45 -12.64 18.28 -6.95
C GLY A 45 -11.77 19.04 -5.94
N ALA A 46 -12.30 19.99 -5.17
CA ALA A 46 -11.52 20.64 -4.10
C ALA A 46 -11.53 19.81 -2.80
N VAL A 47 -10.34 19.45 -2.28
CA VAL A 47 -10.20 18.77 -0.99
C VAL A 47 -10.72 19.66 0.12
N THR A 48 -11.74 19.19 0.85
CA THR A 48 -12.28 19.93 2.00
C THR A 48 -11.35 19.81 3.21
N GLU A 49 -11.29 20.82 4.06
CA GLU A 49 -10.47 20.79 5.30
C GLU A 49 -10.77 19.57 6.18
N ARG A 50 -12.04 19.14 6.25
CA ARG A 50 -12.45 17.92 6.96
C ARG A 50 -11.86 16.65 6.31
N MET A 51 -11.83 16.59 4.98
CA MET A 51 -11.24 15.49 4.23
C MET A 51 -9.72 15.46 4.42
N GLN A 52 -9.05 16.62 4.32
CA GLN A 52 -7.62 16.73 4.62
C GLN A 52 -7.32 16.23 6.04
N GLY A 53 -8.07 16.71 7.05
CA GLY A 53 -7.91 16.31 8.45
C GLY A 53 -8.14 14.82 8.73
N PHE A 54 -8.93 14.13 7.89
CA PHE A 54 -9.13 12.68 7.97
C PHE A 54 -7.93 11.90 7.42
N PHE A 55 -7.35 12.35 6.30
CA PHE A 55 -6.21 11.69 5.66
C PHE A 55 -4.85 12.05 6.26
N THR A 56 -4.71 13.20 6.93
CA THR A 56 -3.51 13.56 7.70
C THR A 56 -3.41 12.69 8.95
N GLN A 57 -2.86 11.48 8.80
CA GLN A 57 -2.57 10.61 9.93
C GLN A 57 -1.44 11.21 10.76
N LYS A 58 -1.78 11.65 11.96
CA LYS A 58 -0.79 12.04 12.97
C LYS A 58 0.19 10.87 13.17
N ALA A 59 1.47 11.10 12.90
CA ALA A 59 2.50 10.11 13.15
C ALA A 59 2.45 9.65 14.63
N PRO A 60 2.69 8.36 14.92
CA PRO A 60 2.85 7.93 16.30
C PRO A 60 3.99 8.72 16.95
N HIS A 61 3.86 8.99 18.25
CA HIS A 61 4.92 9.68 18.98
C HIS A 61 6.12 8.74 19.13
N ASP A 62 7.35 9.24 19.01
CA ASP A 62 8.57 8.42 19.06
C ASP A 62 8.66 7.49 20.30
N ALA A 63 8.06 7.89 21.43
CA ALA A 63 7.99 7.07 22.65
C ALA A 63 7.03 5.86 22.55
N ASP A 64 6.02 5.92 21.67
CA ASP A 64 5.08 4.81 21.38
C ASP A 64 5.71 3.80 20.41
N LEU A 65 6.72 4.20 19.64
CA LEU A 65 7.46 3.32 18.74
C LEU A 65 8.52 2.51 19.51
N ALA A 66 8.53 1.19 19.33
CA ALA A 66 9.63 0.34 19.82
C ALA A 66 10.67 0.05 18.73
N TYR A 67 10.30 0.20 17.46
CA TYR A 67 11.17 0.01 16.32
C TYR A 67 10.67 0.84 15.15
N MET A 68 11.61 1.43 14.41
CA MET A 68 11.34 2.13 13.16
C MET A 68 12.50 1.85 12.20
N ARG A 69 12.17 1.58 10.93
CA ARG A 69 13.15 1.46 9.84
C ARG A 69 12.60 2.12 8.58
N GLU A 70 13.40 3.02 8.03
CA GLU A 70 13.09 3.75 6.80
C GLU A 70 13.87 3.12 5.63
N ILE A 71 13.14 2.74 4.59
CA ILE A 71 13.68 2.12 3.37
C ILE A 71 13.18 2.85 2.13
N TYR A 72 13.92 2.71 1.04
CA TYR A 72 13.57 3.26 -0.25
C TYR A 72 13.39 2.10 -1.23
N ARG A 73 12.17 1.95 -1.74
CA ARG A 73 11.79 0.88 -2.67
C ARG A 73 11.58 1.45 -4.06
N GLN A 74 12.05 0.73 -5.07
CA GLN A 74 11.74 0.99 -6.47
C GLN A 74 10.56 0.11 -6.88
N LEU A 75 9.43 0.72 -7.22
CA LEU A 75 8.35 0.07 -7.93
C LEU A 75 8.63 0.15 -9.42
N ASP A 76 8.56 -1.00 -10.08
CA ASP A 76 8.69 -1.16 -11.53
C ASP A 76 7.30 -1.47 -12.10
N LEU A 77 6.80 -0.66 -13.01
CA LEU A 77 5.44 -0.77 -13.56
C LEU A 77 5.27 -1.94 -14.52
N SER A 78 6.35 -2.57 -14.96
CA SER A 78 6.29 -3.82 -15.72
C SER A 78 5.89 -5.04 -14.87
N LYS A 79 5.99 -4.95 -13.54
CA LYS A 79 5.57 -6.01 -12.62
C LYS A 79 4.04 -6.01 -12.47
N PRO A 80 3.36 -7.17 -12.55
CA PRO A 80 1.89 -7.23 -12.59
C PRO A 80 1.24 -6.58 -11.38
N GLU A 81 1.84 -6.68 -10.19
CA GLU A 81 1.34 -6.10 -8.94
C GLU A 81 1.37 -4.56 -8.91
N ASN A 82 2.09 -3.92 -9.85
CA ASN A 82 2.21 -2.46 -9.96
C ASN A 82 1.44 -1.89 -11.17
N THR A 83 0.85 -2.74 -12.01
CA THR A 83 0.02 -2.31 -13.15
C THR A 83 -1.12 -1.33 -12.80
N PRO A 84 -1.76 -1.38 -11.60
CA PRO A 84 -2.77 -0.38 -11.22
C PRO A 84 -2.27 1.07 -11.15
N LEU A 85 -0.95 1.30 -11.14
CA LEU A 85 -0.36 2.64 -11.12
C LEU A 85 -0.13 3.21 -12.54
N TYR A 86 -0.18 2.34 -13.57
CA TYR A 86 0.19 2.63 -14.97
C TYR A 86 -0.98 2.55 -15.95
N TYR A 87 -2.11 1.96 -15.57
CA TYR A 87 -3.33 1.96 -16.38
C TYR A 87 -4.42 2.86 -15.79
N PRO A 88 -5.20 3.59 -16.62
CA PRO A 88 -5.17 3.59 -18.09
C PRO A 88 -4.09 4.50 -18.71
N GLU A 89 -3.37 3.99 -19.73
CA GLU A 89 -2.30 4.71 -20.44
C GLU A 89 -2.73 6.08 -20.96
N ASP A 90 -4.00 6.22 -21.35
CA ASP A 90 -4.70 7.44 -21.73
C ASP A 90 -5.90 7.73 -20.83
N VAL A 91 -6.37 8.99 -20.81
CA VAL A 91 -7.44 9.42 -19.91
C VAL A 91 -8.78 8.84 -20.38
N VAL A 92 -9.22 7.74 -19.76
CA VAL A 92 -10.50 7.07 -20.07
C VAL A 92 -11.50 7.34 -18.96
N ASP A 93 -12.70 7.83 -19.31
CA ASP A 93 -13.80 8.13 -18.38
C ASP A 93 -13.42 8.97 -17.14
N GLY A 94 -12.39 9.82 -17.28
CA GLY A 94 -11.84 10.65 -16.21
C GLY A 94 -10.90 9.92 -15.23
N GLN A 95 -10.67 8.63 -15.42
CA GLN A 95 -9.58 7.91 -14.76
C GLN A 95 -8.23 8.36 -15.35
N LYS A 96 -7.22 8.46 -14.48
CA LYS A 96 -5.87 8.92 -14.85
C LYS A 96 -4.83 8.07 -14.14
N ASN A 97 -3.74 7.78 -14.84
CA ASN A 97 -2.52 7.22 -14.23
C ASN A 97 -2.02 8.05 -13.04
N LEU A 98 -1.34 7.37 -12.11
CA LEU A 98 -0.76 8.00 -10.93
C LEU A 98 0.16 9.19 -11.30
N PHE A 99 0.97 9.05 -12.35
CA PHE A 99 1.83 10.13 -12.84
C PHE A 99 1.04 11.34 -13.33
N ARG A 100 0.00 11.14 -14.16
CA ARG A 100 -0.86 12.24 -14.64
C ARG A 100 -1.55 12.94 -13.48
N LEU A 101 -2.09 12.20 -12.51
CA LEU A 101 -2.68 12.79 -11.30
C LEU A 101 -1.65 13.65 -10.54
N ILE A 102 -0.47 13.09 -10.24
CA ILE A 102 0.56 13.81 -9.49
C ILE A 102 0.98 15.09 -10.24
N LEU A 103 1.22 14.99 -11.55
CA LEU A 103 1.61 16.11 -12.39
C LEU A 103 0.54 17.21 -12.39
N ASP A 104 -0.74 16.87 -12.63
CA ASP A 104 -1.86 17.81 -12.59
C ASP A 104 -1.97 18.55 -11.25
N LEU A 105 -1.75 17.85 -10.13
CA LEU A 105 -1.84 18.42 -8.79
C LEU A 105 -0.67 19.36 -8.47
N VAL A 106 0.54 19.03 -8.94
CA VAL A 106 1.71 19.91 -8.80
C VAL A 106 1.57 21.14 -9.70
N VAL A 107 1.19 20.95 -10.97
CA VAL A 107 1.05 22.01 -11.98
C VAL A 107 -0.10 22.97 -11.64
N SER A 108 -1.21 22.47 -11.10
CA SER A 108 -2.30 23.30 -10.59
C SER A 108 -1.98 24.00 -9.25
N GLY A 109 -0.82 23.74 -8.65
CA GLY A 109 -0.35 24.36 -7.41
C GLY A 109 -1.01 23.81 -6.14
N GLN A 110 -1.76 22.71 -6.23
CA GLN A 110 -2.44 22.06 -5.09
C GLN A 110 -1.46 21.25 -4.24
N LEU A 111 -0.38 20.75 -4.83
CA LEU A 111 0.56 19.83 -4.23
C LEU A 111 2.00 20.36 -4.36
N PRO A 112 2.77 20.53 -3.26
CA PRO A 112 4.16 20.94 -3.36
C PRO A 112 5.05 19.76 -3.78
N ALA A 113 5.84 19.96 -4.83
CA ALA A 113 6.94 19.08 -5.23
C ALA A 113 8.25 19.53 -4.56
N TYR A 114 9.08 18.58 -4.17
CA TYR A 114 10.40 18.79 -3.54
C TYR A 114 11.50 18.17 -4.41
N GLU A 115 12.70 18.77 -4.39
CA GLU A 115 13.82 18.31 -5.21
C GLU A 115 14.26 16.89 -4.86
N TYR A 116 14.57 16.08 -5.88
CA TYR A 116 15.26 14.81 -5.66
C TYR A 116 16.74 15.08 -5.38
N LEU A 117 17.19 14.73 -4.17
CA LEU A 117 18.58 14.85 -3.76
C LEU A 117 19.19 13.44 -3.69
N ASP A 118 20.34 13.22 -4.34
CA ASP A 118 21.07 11.94 -4.20
C ASP A 118 21.49 11.69 -2.72
N GLY A 119 21.55 12.78 -1.94
CA GLY A 119 21.76 12.82 -0.50
C GLY A 119 20.58 12.32 0.35
N ARG A 120 20.15 13.13 1.33
CA ARG A 120 18.99 12.87 2.19
C ARG A 120 17.81 13.66 1.66
N GLU A 121 16.63 13.06 1.59
CA GLU A 121 15.43 13.81 1.24
C GLU A 121 15.08 14.81 2.35
N VAL A 122 14.91 16.07 1.99
CA VAL A 122 14.56 17.16 2.91
C VAL A 122 13.31 17.83 2.39
N PHE A 123 12.19 17.59 3.05
CA PHE A 123 10.90 18.13 2.62
C PHE A 123 10.56 19.47 3.31
N THR A 124 11.51 20.41 3.32
CA THR A 124 11.31 21.80 3.76
C THR A 124 10.99 22.71 2.57
N ASP A 125 10.50 23.92 2.86
CA ASP A 125 10.14 24.89 1.82
C ASP A 125 11.36 25.35 0.99
N ASP A 126 12.57 25.25 1.52
CA ASP A 126 13.83 25.60 0.83
C ASP A 126 14.14 24.68 -0.37
N TYR A 127 13.70 23.42 -0.29
CA TYR A 127 13.88 22.40 -1.34
C TYR A 127 12.62 22.21 -2.20
N LYS A 128 11.65 23.11 -2.10
CA LYS A 128 10.44 23.08 -2.92
C LYS A 128 10.76 23.56 -4.35
N ILE A 129 10.58 22.70 -5.34
CA ILE A 129 10.89 23.05 -6.73
C ILE A 129 9.87 24.05 -7.26
N ASN A 130 10.33 24.99 -8.08
CA ASN A 130 9.45 25.84 -8.87
C ASN A 130 8.90 25.06 -10.08
N VAL A 131 7.58 25.11 -10.29
CA VAL A 131 6.88 24.33 -11.33
C VAL A 131 7.43 24.51 -12.75
N PRO A 132 7.66 25.74 -13.29
CA PRO A 132 8.21 25.89 -14.64
C PRO A 132 9.61 25.27 -14.77
N GLU A 133 10.50 25.51 -13.80
CA GLU A 133 11.86 24.95 -13.80
C GLU A 133 11.85 23.42 -13.80
N MET A 134 10.93 22.82 -13.04
CA MET A 134 10.70 21.37 -13.06
C MET A 134 10.27 20.89 -14.46
N LEU A 135 9.28 21.54 -15.08
CA LEU A 135 8.79 21.15 -16.41
C LEU A 135 9.88 21.30 -17.49
N ASP A 136 10.60 22.42 -17.47
CA ASP A 136 11.75 22.69 -18.36
C ASP A 136 12.86 21.64 -18.18
N ARG A 137 13.21 21.30 -16.94
CA ARG A 137 14.24 20.30 -16.59
C ARG A 137 13.90 18.90 -17.13
N PHE A 138 12.62 18.54 -17.18
CA PHE A 138 12.17 17.25 -17.71
C PHE A 138 11.78 17.27 -19.20
N GLY A 139 11.76 18.45 -19.84
CA GLY A 139 11.38 18.60 -21.24
C GLY A 139 9.88 18.42 -21.49
N ILE A 140 9.05 18.72 -20.49
CA ILE A 140 7.59 18.69 -20.61
C ILE A 140 7.13 20.05 -21.13
N TYR A 141 6.58 20.09 -22.34
CA TYR A 141 6.05 21.33 -22.89
C TYR A 141 4.83 21.81 -22.11
N TYR A 142 4.75 23.12 -21.89
CA TYR A 142 3.64 23.76 -21.20
C TYR A 142 3.31 25.10 -21.85
N THR A 143 2.06 25.50 -21.71
CA THR A 143 1.57 26.83 -22.07
C THR A 143 1.21 27.60 -20.81
N GLU A 144 1.46 28.91 -20.78
CA GLU A 144 0.97 29.74 -19.68
C GLU A 144 -0.54 29.92 -19.80
N GLY A 145 -1.27 29.51 -18.77
CA GLY A 145 -2.72 29.64 -18.71
C GLY A 145 -3.15 31.11 -18.69
N ARG A 146 -4.16 31.47 -19.48
CA ARG A 146 -4.80 32.80 -19.44
C ARG A 146 -5.63 32.98 -18.15
N GLY A 147 -4.97 33.05 -17.00
CA GLY A 147 -5.60 33.19 -15.68
C GLY A 147 -4.70 33.89 -14.67
N ASN A 148 -5.10 35.10 -14.24
CA ASN A 148 -4.38 35.88 -13.22
C ASN A 148 -4.70 35.39 -11.79
N GLY A 149 -4.60 34.07 -11.55
CA GLY A 149 -4.98 33.44 -10.29
C GLY A 149 -4.13 32.21 -9.97
N ALA A 150 -4.05 31.86 -8.69
CA ALA A 150 -3.20 30.77 -8.18
C ALA A 150 -3.67 29.34 -8.53
N LYS A 151 -4.62 29.18 -9.47
CA LYS A 151 -5.09 27.90 -10.00
C LYS A 151 -4.85 27.87 -11.51
N GLY A 152 -4.02 26.94 -11.98
CA GLY A 152 -3.77 26.74 -13.41
C GLY A 152 -2.89 27.82 -14.06
N LYS A 153 -1.71 28.09 -13.49
CA LYS A 153 -0.69 28.94 -14.14
C LYS A 153 -0.17 28.33 -15.44
N TYR A 154 -0.11 27.01 -15.52
CA TYR A 154 0.40 26.29 -16.67
C TYR A 154 -0.62 25.23 -17.09
N VAL A 155 -0.75 25.03 -18.39
CA VAL A 155 -1.58 24.00 -19.03
C VAL A 155 -0.67 23.16 -19.90
N ILE A 156 -0.76 21.84 -19.75
CA ILE A 156 0.01 20.84 -20.48
C ILE A 156 -0.98 20.08 -21.35
N GLU A 157 -0.68 19.92 -22.64
CA GLU A 157 -1.52 19.12 -23.54
C GLU A 157 -1.33 17.63 -23.23
N GLU A 158 -2.36 16.80 -23.45
CA GLU A 158 -2.32 15.38 -23.07
C GLU A 158 -1.21 14.59 -23.78
N ALA A 159 -0.80 15.05 -24.97
CA ALA A 159 0.29 14.49 -25.78
C ALA A 159 1.71 14.87 -25.28
N ASP A 160 1.84 15.96 -24.52
CA ASP A 160 3.13 16.45 -24.00
C ASP A 160 3.50 15.79 -22.65
N VAL A 161 2.60 15.02 -22.05
CA VAL A 161 2.86 14.30 -20.79
C VAL A 161 3.59 12.97 -21.08
N PRO A 162 4.82 12.77 -20.59
CA PRO A 162 5.63 11.59 -20.91
C PRO A 162 5.24 10.34 -20.10
N THR A 163 3.95 9.95 -20.11
CA THR A 163 3.44 8.78 -19.38
C THR A 163 4.17 7.48 -19.73
N THR A 164 4.47 7.29 -21.01
CA THR A 164 5.17 6.11 -21.55
C THR A 164 6.64 6.01 -21.11
N GLN A 165 7.23 7.10 -20.65
CA GLN A 165 8.62 7.13 -20.14
C GLN A 165 8.66 6.93 -18.61
N VAL A 166 7.57 7.21 -17.90
CA VAL A 166 7.50 7.04 -16.43
C VAL A 166 7.09 5.61 -16.10
N LEU A 167 8.05 4.71 -16.19
CA LEU A 167 7.89 3.26 -15.95
C LEU A 167 8.32 2.83 -14.53
N ASN A 168 8.83 3.75 -13.71
CA ASN A 168 9.31 3.47 -12.37
C ASN A 168 8.84 4.54 -11.36
N TYR A 169 8.68 4.13 -10.11
CA TYR A 169 8.52 5.04 -8.97
C TYR A 169 9.51 4.69 -7.87
N TYR A 170 10.10 5.71 -7.24
CA TYR A 170 10.79 5.56 -5.97
C TYR A 170 9.83 5.93 -4.84
N ILE A 171 9.83 5.13 -3.77
CA ILE A 171 8.96 5.31 -2.62
C ILE A 171 9.79 5.26 -1.34
N VAL A 172 9.56 6.22 -0.45
CA VAL A 172 10.08 6.18 0.93
C VAL A 172 9.05 5.50 1.81
N GLU A 173 9.41 4.35 2.39
CA GLU A 173 8.59 3.59 3.32
C GLU A 173 9.15 3.67 4.73
N LYS A 174 8.28 3.94 5.70
CA LYS A 174 8.53 3.79 7.13
C LYS A 174 7.86 2.54 7.64
N TRP A 175 8.67 1.62 8.14
CA TRP A 175 8.25 0.40 8.82
C TRP A 175 8.30 0.66 10.33
N GLU A 176 7.14 0.76 10.96
CA GLU A 176 6.97 1.21 12.34
C GLU A 176 6.33 0.11 13.20
N PHE A 177 6.93 -0.20 14.36
CA PHE A 177 6.32 -1.06 15.38
C PHE A 177 5.73 -0.22 16.51
N ASP A 178 4.41 -0.08 16.50
CA ASP A 178 3.63 0.64 17.51
C ASP A 178 3.38 -0.28 18.72
N ARG A 179 3.92 0.11 19.89
CA ARG A 179 3.80 -0.64 21.15
C ARG A 179 2.37 -0.69 21.70
N ARG A 180 1.51 0.26 21.30
CA ARG A 180 0.12 0.33 21.75
C ARG A 180 -0.77 -0.63 20.97
N SER A 181 -0.55 -0.76 19.65
CA SER A 181 -1.27 -1.76 18.83
C SER A 181 -0.56 -3.12 18.72
N ASN A 182 0.71 -3.23 19.13
CA ASN A 182 1.55 -4.43 18.98
C ASN A 182 1.58 -4.98 17.54
N GLN A 183 1.60 -4.07 16.57
CA GLN A 183 1.54 -4.41 15.14
C GLN A 183 2.63 -3.63 14.39
N MET A 184 3.27 -4.31 13.43
CA MET A 184 4.04 -3.64 12.38
C MET A 184 3.07 -2.93 11.45
N LYS A 185 3.33 -1.65 11.18
CA LYS A 185 2.62 -0.85 10.18
C LYS A 185 3.63 -0.35 9.15
N THR A 186 3.24 -0.42 7.88
CA THR A 186 3.94 0.21 6.76
C THR A 186 3.28 1.53 6.45
N ARG A 187 4.05 2.61 6.38
CA ARG A 187 3.58 3.93 5.97
C ARG A 187 4.43 4.44 4.82
N VAL A 188 3.79 4.76 3.71
CA VAL A 188 4.43 5.52 2.63
C VAL A 188 4.55 6.98 3.07
N GLU A 189 5.76 7.53 3.02
CA GLU A 189 6.05 8.93 3.38
C GLU A 189 6.07 9.84 2.14
N ALA A 190 6.72 9.38 1.07
CA ALA A 190 6.85 10.13 -0.16
C ALA A 190 6.93 9.22 -1.39
N ILE A 191 6.47 9.74 -2.52
CA ILE A 191 6.52 9.09 -3.85
C ILE A 191 7.29 10.03 -4.80
N CYS A 192 8.15 9.46 -5.63
CA CYS A 192 8.88 10.16 -6.70
C CYS A 192 8.69 9.40 -8.02
N PRO A 193 8.10 10.02 -9.05
CA PRO A 193 8.11 9.48 -10.41
C PRO A 193 9.54 9.41 -10.96
N VAL A 194 9.85 8.35 -11.71
CA VAL A 194 11.16 8.15 -12.33
C VAL A 194 10.96 7.98 -13.84
N LEU A 195 11.61 8.85 -14.60
CA LEU A 195 11.55 8.88 -16.06
C LEU A 195 12.69 8.04 -16.62
N ASN A 196 12.37 6.97 -17.33
CA ASN A 196 13.31 6.14 -18.08
C ASN A 196 13.58 6.80 -19.44
N ARG A 197 14.85 7.09 -19.75
CA ARG A 197 15.27 7.42 -21.13
C ARG A 197 16.19 6.32 -21.64
N ILE A 198 15.87 5.81 -22.82
CA ILE A 198 16.75 4.93 -23.59
C ILE A 198 18.00 5.76 -23.94
N SER A 199 19.16 5.37 -23.42
CA SER A 199 20.44 5.96 -23.80
C SER A 199 20.85 5.49 -25.20
N ASP A 200 21.61 6.31 -25.92
CA ASP A 200 22.15 5.98 -27.26
C ASP A 200 22.97 4.66 -27.28
N PHE A 201 23.42 4.19 -26.11
CA PHE A 201 24.12 2.92 -25.93
C PHE A 201 23.21 1.72 -25.57
N GLY A 202 21.89 1.88 -25.66
CA GLY A 202 20.91 0.80 -25.45
C GLY A 202 20.65 0.45 -23.98
N GLY A 203 20.97 1.34 -23.04
CA GLY A 203 20.67 1.19 -21.62
C GLY A 203 19.61 2.18 -21.13
N ASP A 204 18.68 1.71 -20.29
CA ASP A 204 17.67 2.56 -19.65
C ASP A 204 18.29 3.40 -18.52
N THR A 205 18.56 4.67 -18.80
CA THR A 205 19.00 5.63 -17.79
C THR A 205 17.77 6.18 -17.05
N ARG A 206 17.78 6.04 -15.73
CA ARG A 206 16.69 6.44 -14.83
C ARG A 206 16.91 7.85 -14.30
N TYR A 207 15.98 8.75 -14.58
CA TYR A 207 15.99 10.13 -14.11
C TYR A 207 14.86 10.34 -13.08
N PRO A 208 15.15 10.30 -11.77
CA PRO A 208 14.15 10.62 -10.76
C PRO A 208 13.73 12.09 -10.89
N MET A 209 12.41 12.35 -10.80
CA MET A 209 11.88 13.66 -11.14
C MET A 209 11.81 14.59 -9.93
N PHE A 210 10.90 14.30 -8.99
CA PHE A 210 10.66 15.12 -7.80
C PHE A 210 9.90 14.31 -6.76
N TRP A 211 10.11 14.63 -5.48
CA TRP A 211 9.37 14.01 -4.38
C TRP A 211 8.05 14.73 -4.09
N VAL A 212 7.05 13.93 -3.72
CA VAL A 212 5.73 14.37 -3.26
C VAL A 212 5.44 13.72 -1.91
N LYS A 213 5.03 14.52 -0.91
CA LYS A 213 4.57 14.00 0.39
C LYS A 213 3.28 13.21 0.20
N TYR A 214 3.30 11.96 0.64
CA TYR A 214 2.17 11.06 0.52
C TYR A 214 0.92 11.62 1.22
N ASP A 215 1.05 12.10 2.46
CA ASP A 215 -0.04 12.69 3.26
C ASP A 215 -0.84 13.80 2.56
N GLN A 216 -0.22 14.56 1.66
CA GLN A 216 -0.87 15.62 0.88
C GLN A 216 -1.56 15.09 -0.38
N LEU A 217 -1.05 13.99 -0.94
CA LEU A 217 -1.57 13.30 -2.11
C LEU A 217 -2.76 12.37 -1.76
N ARG A 218 -2.80 11.80 -0.55
CA ARG A 218 -3.85 10.87 -0.07
C ARG A 218 -5.29 11.25 -0.39
N PRO A 219 -5.78 12.49 -0.16
CA PRO A 219 -7.18 12.83 -0.43
C PRO A 219 -7.58 12.69 -1.90
N HIS A 220 -6.61 12.84 -2.81
CA HIS A 220 -6.80 12.66 -4.24
C HIS A 220 -6.74 11.17 -4.62
N LEU A 221 -5.79 10.41 -4.07
CA LEU A 221 -5.69 8.95 -4.30
C LEU A 221 -6.92 8.18 -3.79
N ALA A 222 -7.47 8.58 -2.63
CA ALA A 222 -8.66 7.96 -2.06
C ALA A 222 -9.94 8.20 -2.91
N SER A 223 -9.92 9.19 -3.81
CA SER A 223 -11.00 9.45 -4.76
C SER A 223 -10.91 8.60 -6.04
N GLN A 224 -9.75 8.01 -6.32
CA GLN A 224 -9.49 7.20 -7.51
C GLN A 224 -9.57 5.71 -7.17
N TYR A 225 -10.61 5.06 -7.66
CA TYR A 225 -10.79 3.61 -7.57
C TYR A 225 -10.17 2.93 -8.79
N VAL A 226 -9.41 1.85 -8.55
CA VAL A 226 -8.68 1.13 -9.59
C VAL A 226 -8.87 -0.38 -9.44
N PHE A 227 -8.77 -1.11 -10.55
CA PHE A 227 -8.75 -2.57 -10.55
C PHE A 227 -7.37 -3.07 -10.13
N LEU A 228 -7.32 -4.05 -9.21
CA LEU A 228 -6.06 -4.59 -8.70
C LEU A 228 -5.64 -5.90 -9.37
N ASN A 229 -6.63 -6.74 -9.73
CA ASN A 229 -6.44 -8.09 -10.25
C ASN A 229 -7.44 -8.34 -11.39
N ASP A 230 -6.98 -8.99 -12.46
CA ASP A 230 -7.82 -9.38 -13.62
C ASP A 230 -8.98 -10.32 -13.26
N ASP A 231 -8.84 -11.08 -12.17
CA ASP A 231 -9.89 -11.97 -11.63
C ASP A 231 -11.09 -11.22 -11.06
N ASN A 232 -10.91 -9.97 -10.61
CA ASN A 232 -11.97 -9.17 -9.97
C ASN A 232 -11.93 -7.71 -10.45
N ASN A 233 -12.54 -7.49 -11.61
CA ASN A 233 -12.71 -6.19 -12.25
C ASN A 233 -13.76 -5.30 -11.58
N LEU A 234 -13.96 -5.41 -10.26
CA LEU A 234 -14.75 -4.47 -9.48
C LEU A 234 -13.80 -3.53 -8.73
N ALA A 235 -13.88 -2.23 -9.02
CA ALA A 235 -13.03 -1.20 -8.43
C ALA A 235 -13.41 -0.94 -6.96
N GLN A 236 -13.11 -1.90 -6.08
CA GLN A 236 -13.41 -1.86 -4.65
C GLN A 236 -12.38 -1.06 -3.85
N TYR A 237 -11.16 -0.95 -4.35
CA TYR A 237 -10.02 -0.34 -3.66
C TYR A 237 -9.63 0.97 -4.34
N SER A 238 -9.25 1.95 -3.53
CA SER A 238 -8.62 3.18 -4.01
C SER A 238 -7.10 3.04 -4.13
N ILE A 239 -6.44 3.99 -4.81
CA ILE A 239 -4.98 4.05 -4.83
C ILE A 239 -4.41 4.34 -3.42
N ASP A 240 -5.18 5.01 -2.54
CA ASP A 240 -4.80 5.17 -1.12
C ASP A 240 -4.77 3.80 -0.42
N ASP A 241 -5.80 2.97 -0.62
CA ASP A 241 -5.84 1.60 -0.05
C ASP A 241 -4.71 0.72 -0.58
N TYR A 242 -4.35 0.83 -1.87
CA TYR A 242 -3.25 0.09 -2.48
C TYR A 242 -1.91 0.29 -1.75
N PHE A 243 -1.56 1.54 -1.44
CA PHE A 243 -0.33 1.85 -0.70
C PHE A 243 -0.46 1.55 0.80
N ASN A 244 -1.62 1.82 1.43
CA ASN A 244 -1.82 1.56 2.86
C ASN A 244 -1.84 0.06 3.20
N LEU A 245 -2.33 -0.79 2.29
CA LEU A 245 -2.34 -2.25 2.45
C LEU A 245 -1.01 -2.90 1.98
N GLY A 246 -0.08 -2.13 1.40
CA GLY A 246 1.21 -2.65 0.94
C GLY A 246 1.10 -3.62 -0.24
N MET A 247 0.13 -3.40 -1.14
CA MET A 247 -0.16 -4.33 -2.26
C MET A 247 0.83 -4.20 -3.44
N TYR A 248 1.78 -3.27 -3.36
CA TYR A 248 2.86 -3.09 -4.32
C TYR A 248 4.03 -4.07 -4.12
N LYS A 249 4.80 -4.32 -5.18
CA LYS A 249 6.08 -5.05 -5.10
C LYS A 249 7.20 -4.27 -5.74
N GLY A 250 8.36 -4.25 -5.10
CA GLY A 250 9.50 -3.50 -5.59
C GLY A 250 10.76 -3.82 -4.82
N ASP A 251 11.90 -3.42 -5.37
CA ASP A 251 13.20 -3.84 -4.89
C ASP A 251 13.83 -2.71 -4.05
N ILE A 252 14.48 -3.05 -2.93
CA ILE A 252 15.04 -2.04 -2.02
C ILE A 252 16.34 -1.48 -2.64
N TYR A 253 16.30 -0.26 -3.17
CA TYR A 253 17.48 0.35 -3.81
C TYR A 253 18.35 1.17 -2.84
N LYS A 254 17.77 1.64 -1.73
CA LYS A 254 18.48 2.42 -0.69
C LYS A 254 17.81 2.15 0.67
N THR A 255 18.57 2.24 1.75
CA THR A 255 18.04 2.18 3.12
C THR A 255 18.62 3.32 3.93
N ARG A 256 17.92 3.78 4.97
CA ARG A 256 18.44 4.84 5.85
C ARG A 256 19.63 4.29 6.64
N ASN A 257 20.83 4.56 6.13
CA ASN A 257 22.11 4.13 6.66
C ASN A 257 22.98 5.34 7.05
N LEU A 258 23.98 5.11 7.92
CA LEU A 258 24.86 6.16 8.42
C LEU A 258 25.71 6.82 7.33
N ARG A 259 26.05 6.07 6.28
CA ARG A 259 26.90 6.53 5.16
C ARG A 259 26.11 7.13 4.00
N ASN A 260 24.77 7.11 4.06
CA ASN A 260 23.86 7.53 2.99
C ASN A 260 24.14 6.90 1.60
N LEU A 261 24.65 5.67 1.57
CA LEU A 261 24.97 4.94 0.34
C LEU A 261 23.75 4.14 -0.17
N SER A 262 23.62 3.98 -1.48
CA SER A 262 22.65 3.06 -2.07
C SER A 262 23.03 1.59 -1.81
N MET A 263 22.08 0.67 -2.01
CA MET A 263 22.34 -0.76 -1.87
C MET A 263 23.41 -1.23 -2.87
N ASN A 264 23.37 -0.76 -4.11
CA ASN A 264 24.38 -1.05 -5.15
C ASN A 264 25.79 -0.55 -4.78
N GLN A 265 25.90 0.55 -4.04
CA GLN A 265 27.20 1.07 -3.56
C GLN A 265 27.73 0.28 -2.34
N MET A 266 26.85 -0.35 -1.56
CA MET A 266 27.23 -1.19 -0.42
C MET A 266 27.53 -2.65 -0.83
N TYR A 267 26.82 -3.14 -1.84
CA TYR A 267 26.92 -4.49 -2.40
C TYR A 267 27.05 -4.37 -3.92
N PRO A 268 28.29 -4.24 -4.45
CA PRO A 268 28.53 -4.15 -5.89
C PRO A 268 28.18 -5.44 -6.65
N ASP A 269 28.35 -6.59 -5.99
CA ASP A 269 28.08 -7.91 -6.56
C ASP A 269 26.57 -8.21 -6.57
N PRO A 270 25.95 -8.55 -7.74
CA PRO A 270 24.50 -8.71 -7.86
C PRO A 270 23.87 -9.75 -6.92
N ASP A 271 24.56 -10.88 -6.70
CA ASP A 271 24.05 -11.97 -5.84
C ASP A 271 24.03 -11.58 -4.36
N ASP A 272 25.03 -10.80 -3.91
CA ASP A 272 25.11 -10.30 -2.55
C ASP A 272 24.14 -9.14 -2.32
N LEU A 273 23.93 -8.30 -3.34
CA LEU A 273 22.88 -7.28 -3.37
C LEU A 273 21.49 -7.91 -3.21
N ALA A 274 21.17 -8.91 -4.03
CA ALA A 274 19.88 -9.61 -3.96
C ALA A 274 19.69 -10.30 -2.60
N ARG A 275 20.73 -10.98 -2.08
CA ARG A 275 20.70 -11.59 -0.74
C ARG A 275 20.50 -10.55 0.37
N ALA A 276 21.10 -9.36 0.25
CA ALA A 276 20.93 -8.28 1.21
C ALA A 276 19.51 -7.68 1.15
N GLN A 277 18.93 -7.50 -0.04
CA GLN A 277 17.54 -7.08 -0.22
C GLN A 277 16.57 -8.10 0.39
N ASP A 278 16.67 -9.37 0.00
CA ASP A 278 15.86 -10.48 0.52
C ASP A 278 15.98 -10.60 2.05
N SER A 279 17.19 -10.43 2.61
CA SER A 279 17.43 -10.46 4.06
C SER A 279 16.74 -9.29 4.79
N ILE A 280 16.78 -8.08 4.23
CA ILE A 280 16.14 -6.89 4.82
C ILE A 280 14.62 -7.02 4.77
N ASP A 281 14.03 -7.42 3.64
CA ASP A 281 12.58 -7.59 3.52
C ASP A 281 12.06 -8.73 4.42
N ASN A 282 12.78 -9.86 4.49
CA ASN A 282 12.44 -10.92 5.43
C ASN A 282 12.51 -10.46 6.89
N ARG A 283 13.54 -9.67 7.27
CA ARG A 283 13.64 -9.09 8.62
C ARG A 283 12.49 -8.13 8.94
N LEU A 284 12.05 -7.34 7.97
CA LEU A 284 10.92 -6.41 8.11
C LEU A 284 9.59 -7.16 8.34
N ARG A 285 9.29 -8.15 7.50
CA ARG A 285 8.06 -8.97 7.61
C ARG A 285 8.05 -9.91 8.83
N SER A 286 9.22 -10.37 9.28
CA SER A 286 9.33 -11.27 10.45
C SER A 286 9.47 -10.57 11.80
N TYR A 287 9.76 -9.25 11.83
CA TYR A 287 10.05 -8.52 13.08
C TYR A 287 9.03 -8.76 14.19
N GLY A 288 7.73 -8.62 13.88
CA GLY A 288 6.65 -8.84 14.85
C GLY A 288 6.48 -10.29 15.31
N LYS A 289 6.85 -11.29 14.48
CA LYS A 289 6.68 -12.72 14.78
C LYS A 289 7.55 -13.18 15.96
N ASN A 290 8.72 -12.56 16.13
CA ASN A 290 9.69 -12.90 17.17
C ASN A 290 9.41 -12.21 18.53
N LEU A 291 8.41 -11.31 18.60
CA LEU A 291 8.06 -10.59 19.83
C LEU A 291 7.02 -11.32 20.69
N TRP A 292 6.32 -12.30 20.12
CA TRP A 292 5.30 -13.07 20.83
C TRP A 292 5.78 -14.49 21.12
N VAL A 293 5.36 -15.06 22.24
CA VAL A 293 5.63 -16.46 22.58
C VAL A 293 4.56 -17.34 21.91
N PRO A 294 4.91 -18.25 20.98
CA PRO A 294 3.93 -19.13 20.36
C PRO A 294 3.15 -19.94 21.41
N THR A 295 1.87 -20.16 21.15
CA THR A 295 1.07 -21.06 22.00
C THR A 295 1.63 -22.48 21.91
N ARG A 296 1.33 -23.32 22.91
CA ARG A 296 1.86 -24.70 22.97
C ARG A 296 1.52 -25.52 21.72
N GLU A 297 0.36 -25.29 21.11
CA GLU A 297 -0.08 -25.98 19.90
C GLU A 297 0.72 -25.50 18.67
N GLU A 298 0.92 -24.19 18.52
CA GLU A 298 1.76 -23.61 17.47
C GLU A 298 3.22 -24.04 17.60
N TYR A 299 3.75 -24.11 18.82
CA TYR A 299 5.12 -24.59 19.08
C TYR A 299 5.31 -26.07 18.71
N LEU A 300 4.33 -26.94 19.04
CA LEU A 300 4.36 -28.33 18.62
C LEU A 300 4.28 -28.44 17.09
N ALA A 301 3.39 -27.68 16.45
CA ALA A 301 3.30 -27.64 14.98
C ALA A 301 4.58 -27.10 14.31
N GLN A 302 5.28 -26.13 14.93
CA GLN A 302 6.60 -25.66 14.48
C GLN A 302 7.63 -26.79 14.57
N ARG A 303 7.72 -27.48 15.71
CA ARG A 303 8.62 -28.63 15.90
C ARG A 303 8.34 -29.77 14.92
N GLU A 304 7.07 -30.08 14.66
CA GLU A 304 6.68 -31.10 13.67
C GLU A 304 7.15 -30.71 12.26
N ARG A 305 6.94 -29.45 11.83
CA ARG A 305 7.44 -28.93 10.55
C ARG A 305 8.96 -28.93 10.46
N GLU A 306 9.66 -28.51 11.50
CA GLU A 306 11.13 -28.57 11.58
C GLU A 306 11.64 -30.00 11.42
N GLU A 307 10.98 -30.96 12.07
CA GLU A 307 11.34 -32.37 11.95
C GLU A 307 10.99 -32.96 10.58
N GLU A 308 9.91 -32.52 9.92
CA GLU A 308 9.60 -32.89 8.53
C GLU A 308 10.64 -32.33 7.55
N ILE A 309 11.02 -31.06 7.69
CA ILE A 309 12.08 -30.42 6.90
C ILE A 309 13.43 -31.10 7.13
N ALA A 310 13.79 -31.40 8.39
CA ALA A 310 15.01 -32.12 8.71
C ALA A 310 15.02 -33.55 8.14
N LYS A 311 13.87 -34.24 8.14
CA LYS A 311 13.71 -35.57 7.50
C LYS A 311 13.83 -35.47 5.97
N ALA A 312 13.30 -34.43 5.34
CA ALA A 312 13.45 -34.21 3.90
C ALA A 312 14.91 -33.92 3.50
N ILE A 313 15.60 -33.04 4.25
CA ILE A 313 17.03 -32.76 4.06
C ILE A 313 17.86 -34.03 4.28
N ALA A 314 17.58 -34.81 5.33
CA ALA A 314 18.27 -36.07 5.61
C ALA A 314 17.96 -37.19 4.59
N ALA A 315 16.84 -37.11 3.87
CA ALA A 315 16.49 -38.03 2.79
C ALA A 315 17.27 -37.75 1.49
N GLY A 316 18.03 -36.65 1.42
CA GLY A 316 18.88 -36.32 0.28
C GLY A 316 18.18 -35.55 -0.85
N ASP A 317 16.94 -35.12 -0.65
CA ASP A 317 16.28 -34.17 -1.57
C ASP A 317 16.93 -32.79 -1.38
N THR A 318 17.97 -32.53 -2.18
CA THR A 318 18.74 -31.30 -2.13
C THR A 318 17.93 -30.11 -2.63
N ILE A 319 17.87 -29.07 -1.78
CA ILE A 319 17.34 -27.73 -2.06
C ILE A 319 15.80 -27.71 -2.14
N PRO A 320 15.09 -27.18 -1.12
CA PRO A 320 13.75 -26.68 -1.37
C PRO A 320 13.86 -25.55 -2.39
N ASP A 321 13.28 -25.76 -3.57
CA ASP A 321 13.15 -24.75 -4.61
C ASP A 321 12.56 -23.46 -4.01
N ARG A 322 12.94 -22.28 -4.55
CA ARG A 322 12.64 -20.93 -3.96
C ARG A 322 11.13 -20.73 -3.81
N THR A 323 10.58 -21.26 -2.72
CA THR A 323 9.17 -21.21 -2.39
C THR A 323 8.91 -19.85 -1.79
N VAL A 324 8.55 -18.94 -2.70
CA VAL A 324 7.99 -17.63 -2.39
C VAL A 324 7.04 -17.79 -1.21
N VAL A 325 7.30 -17.05 -0.14
CA VAL A 325 6.36 -16.97 0.99
C VAL A 325 5.12 -16.25 0.48
N SER A 326 4.15 -17.02 0.00
CA SER A 326 2.79 -16.55 -0.20
C SER A 326 2.18 -16.36 1.18
N ASP A 327 2.02 -15.08 1.57
CA ASP A 327 1.20 -14.70 2.71
C ASP A 327 -0.27 -15.02 2.41
N ASP A 328 -0.69 -16.26 2.71
CA ASP A 328 -2.11 -16.61 2.85
C ASP A 328 -2.41 -16.95 4.30
N SER A 329 -3.00 -16.00 5.01
CA SER A 329 -3.65 -16.20 6.31
C SER A 329 -4.99 -16.94 6.13
N GLY A 330 -4.94 -18.13 5.53
CA GLY A 330 -6.10 -18.93 5.13
C GLY A 330 -6.20 -20.23 5.93
N VAL A 331 -7.14 -20.28 6.89
CA VAL A 331 -7.42 -21.50 7.68
C VAL A 331 -7.91 -22.62 6.77
N THR A 332 -7.03 -23.56 6.43
CA THR A 332 -7.36 -24.71 5.56
C THR A 332 -7.34 -26.03 6.34
N GLN A 333 -8.53 -26.54 6.64
CA GLN A 333 -8.70 -27.86 7.25
C GLN A 333 -8.24 -28.97 6.29
N ALA A 334 -7.28 -29.79 6.72
CA ALA A 334 -6.70 -30.85 5.91
C ALA A 334 -7.73 -31.95 5.51
N LYS A 335 -8.14 -31.95 4.24
CA LYS A 335 -8.93 -33.05 3.65
C LYS A 335 -8.00 -34.16 3.17
N LYS A 336 -8.02 -35.31 3.85
CA LYS A 336 -7.25 -36.52 3.47
C LYS A 336 -7.62 -37.01 2.07
N ALA A 337 -6.69 -36.90 1.11
CA ALA A 337 -6.81 -37.53 -0.20
C ALA A 337 -6.57 -39.05 -0.10
N LYS A 338 -7.43 -39.85 -0.75
CA LYS A 338 -7.22 -41.30 -0.95
C LYS A 338 -6.49 -41.54 -2.28
N PRO A 339 -5.54 -42.49 -2.36
CA PRO A 339 -4.81 -42.75 -3.60
C PRO A 339 -5.72 -43.36 -4.69
N ARG A 340 -5.63 -42.78 -5.90
CA ARG A 340 -6.44 -43.11 -7.08
C ARG A 340 -5.80 -44.28 -7.83
N LYS A 341 -6.42 -45.48 -7.79
CA LYS A 341 -5.95 -46.66 -8.54
C LYS A 341 -5.98 -46.39 -10.06
N THR A 342 -4.85 -46.60 -10.72
CA THR A 342 -4.69 -46.50 -12.18
C THR A 342 -4.99 -47.85 -12.85
N THR A 343 -6.14 -47.96 -13.52
CA THR A 343 -6.51 -49.15 -14.30
C THR A 343 -5.95 -49.05 -15.73
N ARG A 344 -4.87 -49.79 -16.01
CA ARG A 344 -4.41 -50.04 -17.38
C ARG A 344 -5.51 -50.78 -18.17
N LYS A 345 -6.02 -50.18 -19.25
CA LYS A 345 -6.84 -50.88 -20.24
C LYS A 345 -5.99 -51.97 -20.92
N ARG A 346 -6.48 -53.20 -20.99
CA ARG A 346 -5.89 -54.30 -21.79
C ARG A 346 -6.93 -54.79 -22.80
N ALA A 347 -6.46 -55.13 -24.00
CA ALA A 347 -7.29 -55.32 -25.18
C ALA A 347 -8.19 -56.58 -25.15
N THR A 348 -9.20 -56.56 -26.01
CA THR A 348 -10.29 -57.54 -26.14
C THR A 348 -9.87 -58.84 -26.82
N ALA A 349 -10.40 -59.97 -26.33
CA ALA A 349 -10.55 -61.21 -27.11
C ALA A 349 -11.91 -61.88 -26.81
N LYS A 350 -12.62 -62.29 -27.87
CA LYS A 350 -13.84 -63.13 -27.88
C LYS A 350 -13.44 -64.60 -27.58
N LYS A 351 -14.25 -65.58 -27.13
CA LYS A 351 -15.71 -65.94 -27.06
C LYS A 351 -15.77 -67.27 -26.21
N PRO A 352 -16.89 -68.03 -26.05
CA PRO A 352 -18.32 -67.73 -25.86
C PRO A 352 -18.97 -68.49 -24.64
N LYS A 353 -20.31 -68.36 -24.45
CA LYS A 353 -21.34 -69.30 -23.89
C LYS A 353 -20.88 -70.43 -22.91
N VAL A 354 -21.58 -70.77 -21.82
CA VAL A 354 -23.01 -70.66 -21.41
C VAL A 354 -23.05 -70.50 -19.86
N SER A 355 -24.13 -70.59 -19.06
CA SER A 355 -25.57 -70.98 -19.16
C SER A 355 -26.44 -70.12 -18.20
N SER A 356 -27.65 -70.56 -17.86
CA SER A 356 -28.63 -69.91 -16.96
C SER A 356 -29.17 -70.88 -15.90
N GLY A 357 -29.58 -70.34 -14.73
CA GLY A 357 -30.31 -71.04 -13.66
C GLY A 357 -29.68 -70.76 -12.28
N GLY A 358 -30.43 -70.54 -11.19
CA GLY A 358 -31.88 -70.47 -11.03
C GLY A 358 -32.31 -70.69 -9.57
N SER A 359 -33.11 -69.78 -9.03
CA SER A 359 -34.00 -69.91 -7.84
C SER A 359 -33.48 -70.31 -6.45
N SER A 360 -33.89 -69.50 -5.46
CA SER A 360 -34.20 -69.86 -4.05
C SER A 360 -33.02 -70.20 -3.11
N SER A 361 -33.12 -70.09 -1.77
CA SER A 361 -34.29 -69.91 -0.89
C SER A 361 -33.95 -69.15 0.43
N SER A 362 -34.98 -68.94 1.27
CA SER A 362 -35.00 -68.58 2.71
C SER A 362 -33.76 -68.92 3.56
N GLY A 363 -33.44 -68.23 4.67
CA GLY A 363 -34.26 -67.38 5.54
C GLY A 363 -33.47 -66.92 6.80
N PRO A 364 -34.13 -66.33 7.83
CA PRO A 364 -33.46 -65.44 8.79
C PRO A 364 -33.23 -66.02 10.20
N ASN A 365 -32.29 -65.42 10.95
CA ASN A 365 -32.22 -65.20 12.41
C ASN A 365 -30.75 -64.96 12.85
N SER A 366 -30.39 -64.41 14.01
CA SER A 366 -31.00 -63.39 14.90
C SER A 366 -30.00 -63.10 16.06
N SER A 367 -30.24 -62.03 16.82
CA SER A 367 -29.85 -61.85 18.24
C SER A 367 -28.49 -61.24 18.65
N ALA A 368 -28.58 -60.55 19.80
CA ALA A 368 -27.57 -60.34 20.84
C ALA A 368 -26.45 -59.27 20.66
N ALA A 369 -26.82 -58.01 20.94
CA ALA A 369 -25.88 -57.03 21.49
C ALA A 369 -25.50 -57.38 22.95
N LYS A 370 -24.29 -56.99 23.41
CA LYS A 370 -23.99 -56.86 24.84
C LYS A 370 -22.86 -55.85 25.11
N SER A 371 -23.16 -54.84 25.93
CA SER A 371 -22.26 -53.78 26.37
C SER A 371 -21.84 -53.95 27.84
N VAL A 372 -20.54 -53.95 28.14
CA VAL A 372 -19.99 -53.76 29.49
C VAL A 372 -18.68 -52.96 29.36
N ARG A 373 -18.60 -51.67 29.72
CA ARG A 373 -18.65 -50.97 31.02
C ARG A 373 -17.27 -50.85 31.71
N ARG A 374 -16.73 -49.64 31.56
CA ARG A 374 -15.61 -48.96 32.25
C ARG A 374 -15.38 -49.41 33.70
N ARG A 375 -14.13 -49.69 34.08
CA ARG A 375 -13.64 -49.58 35.47
C ARG A 375 -12.40 -48.71 35.52
N LYS A 376 -12.40 -47.80 36.50
CA LYS A 376 -11.28 -46.94 36.89
C LYS A 376 -10.64 -47.58 38.13
N ARG A 377 -9.33 -47.49 38.27
CA ARG A 377 -8.67 -47.38 39.57
C ARG A 377 -7.63 -46.29 39.46
#